data_AF-A0AAN1VRP0-F1
#
_entry.id   AF-A0AAN1VRP0-F1
#
_cell.length_a   1.000
_cell.length_b   1.000
_cell.length_c   1.000
_cell.angle_alpha   90.00
_cell.angle_beta   90.00
_cell.angle_gamma   90.00
#
_symmetry.space_group_name_H-M   'P 1'
#
loop_
_entity.id
_entity.type
_entity.pdbx_description
1 polymer ?
#
loop_
_entity_poly.entity_id
_entity_poly.type
_entity_poly.pdbx_seq_one_letter_code
_entity_poly.pdbx_strand_id
1 'polypeptide(L)'
;MISALLVACWAGICAIDDIGTQILRRPLLIAPVVGLIMGDLQTSLYIGATLEVMWMGIGNVGAYSAPDIISGTAIGTALGISSGGTATAVALAVPTSLLAQQLLILYRSTITYLNPIADRIAETGDFSKVFRINYVPMLIAFLVRAVPTFLAIYFGAGAIDTAVEAFQTR
;
A
#
# COMPACT_ATOMS: atom_id res chain seq x y z
N MET A 1 -8.02 -4.57 15.39
CA MET A 1 -7.56 -3.15 15.52
C MET A 1 -6.03 -3.03 15.57
N ILE A 2 -5.33 -3.74 16.46
CA ILE A 2 -3.86 -3.74 16.52
C ILE A 2 -3.24 -4.28 15.21
N SER A 3 -3.73 -5.41 14.69
CA SER A 3 -3.24 -5.97 13.41
C SER A 3 -3.43 -5.02 12.24
N ALA A 4 -4.53 -4.27 12.18
CA ALA A 4 -4.77 -3.27 11.13
C ALA A 4 -3.76 -2.12 11.18
N LEU A 5 -3.39 -1.67 12.39
CA LEU A 5 -2.38 -0.63 12.59
C LEU A 5 -0.99 -1.14 12.19
N LEU A 6 -0.64 -2.37 12.55
CA LEU A 6 0.63 -2.99 12.17
C LEU A 6 0.75 -3.19 10.65
N VAL A 7 -0.31 -3.65 9.98
CA VAL A 7 -0.33 -3.77 8.51
C VAL A 7 -0.25 -2.40 7.84
N ALA A 8 -0.91 -1.37 8.38
CA ALA A 8 -0.81 -0.01 7.88
C ALA A 8 0.60 0.56 8.03
N CYS A 9 1.25 0.34 9.18
CA CYS A 9 2.65 0.71 9.38
C CYS A 9 3.57 -0.02 8.38
N TRP A 10 3.34 -1.30 8.13
CA TRP A 10 4.09 -2.06 7.14
C TRP A 10 3.90 -1.51 5.72
N ALA A 11 2.66 -1.24 5.30
CA ALA A 11 2.36 -0.62 4.01
C ALA A 11 3.03 0.77 3.86
N GLY A 12 3.08 1.55 4.94
CA GLY A 12 3.81 2.80 4.97
C GLY A 12 5.33 2.64 4.84
N ILE A 13 5.93 1.62 5.47
CA ILE A 13 7.36 1.31 5.30
C ILE A 13 7.65 0.89 3.86
N CYS A 14 6.79 0.05 3.26
CA CYS A 14 6.89 -0.27 1.84
C CYS A 14 6.74 0.98 0.95
N ALA A 15 5.91 1.96 1.35
CA ALA A 15 5.77 3.22 0.64
C ALA A 15 7.05 4.06 0.63
N ILE A 16 7.81 4.01 1.73
CA ILE A 16 9.09 4.69 1.86
C ILE A 16 10.13 4.04 0.92
N ASP A 17 10.18 2.71 0.89
CA ASP A 17 11.10 1.98 0.00
C ASP A 17 10.79 2.20 -1.48
N ASP A 18 9.52 2.42 -1.83
CA ASP A 18 9.07 2.72 -3.20
C ASP A 18 9.65 4.03 -3.77
N ILE A 19 10.07 4.96 -2.91
CA ILE A 19 10.77 6.20 -3.28
C ILE A 19 12.29 5.96 -3.45
N GLY A 20 12.83 4.95 -2.76
CA GLY A 20 14.25 4.63 -2.72
C GLY A 20 14.61 3.43 -3.60
N THR A 21 14.84 2.29 -2.94
CA THR A 21 15.41 1.08 -3.55
C THR A 21 14.40 0.20 -4.30
N GLN A 22 13.09 0.40 -4.08
CA GLN A 22 11.99 -0.28 -4.77
C GLN A 22 11.99 -1.81 -4.67
N ILE A 23 12.63 -2.36 -3.63
CA ILE A 23 12.75 -3.81 -3.42
C ILE A 23 11.44 -4.36 -2.84
N LEU A 24 10.86 -3.64 -1.86
CA LEU A 24 9.67 -4.03 -1.10
C LEU A 24 8.36 -3.82 -1.85
N ARG A 25 8.42 -3.33 -3.11
CA ARG A 25 7.24 -3.19 -3.97
C ARG A 25 6.69 -4.54 -4.43
N ARG A 26 7.38 -5.66 -4.16
CA ARG A 26 6.98 -7.00 -4.62
C ARG A 26 5.93 -7.63 -3.71
N PRO A 27 4.79 -8.11 -4.22
CA PRO A 27 3.80 -8.86 -3.46
C PRO A 27 4.39 -9.99 -2.61
N LEU A 28 5.42 -10.66 -3.14
CA LEU A 28 6.14 -11.73 -2.45
C LEU A 28 6.83 -11.30 -1.15
N LEU A 29 7.11 -10.00 -0.98
CA LEU A 29 7.70 -9.45 0.25
C LEU A 29 6.65 -8.80 1.15
N ILE A 30 5.57 -8.28 0.57
CA ILE A 30 4.50 -7.62 1.32
C ILE A 30 3.60 -8.65 2.01
N ALA A 31 3.11 -9.64 1.25
CA ALA A 31 2.12 -10.60 1.72
C ALA A 31 2.60 -11.46 2.92
N PRO A 32 3.84 -11.98 2.96
CA PRO A 32 4.29 -12.80 4.09
C PRO A 32 4.35 -12.01 5.41
N VAL A 33 4.76 -10.74 5.37
CA VAL A 33 4.80 -9.90 6.57
C VAL A 33 3.38 -9.58 7.05
N VAL A 34 2.45 -9.36 6.13
CA VAL A 34 1.02 -9.23 6.47
C VAL A 34 0.49 -10.53 7.09
N GLY A 35 0.86 -11.69 6.56
CA GLY A 35 0.52 -13.00 7.13
C GLY A 35 1.08 -13.23 8.53
N LEU A 36 2.32 -12.81 8.79
CA LEU A 36 2.92 -12.85 10.13
C LEU A 36 2.15 -11.97 11.13
N ILE A 37 1.71 -10.79 10.70
CA ILE A 37 0.93 -9.87 11.53
C ILE A 37 -0.47 -10.42 11.83
N MET A 38 -1.06 -11.15 10.88
CA MET A 38 -2.42 -11.71 11.01
C MET A 38 -2.46 -13.14 11.57
N GLY A 39 -1.32 -13.83 11.67
CA GLY A 39 -1.20 -15.16 12.25
C GLY A 39 -1.41 -16.33 11.26
N ASP A 40 -1.54 -16.06 9.96
CA ASP A 40 -1.65 -17.09 8.92
C ASP A 40 -0.63 -16.84 7.79
N LEU A 41 0.55 -17.41 7.98
CA LEU A 41 1.63 -17.30 7.01
C LEU A 41 1.38 -18.13 5.75
N GLN A 42 0.80 -19.33 5.89
CA GLN A 42 0.64 -20.24 4.76
C GLN A 42 -0.34 -19.68 3.72
N THR A 43 -1.50 -19.20 4.16
CA THR A 43 -2.47 -18.56 3.28
C THR A 43 -1.91 -17.29 2.66
N SER A 44 -1.16 -16.50 3.43
CA SER A 44 -0.53 -15.27 2.93
C SER A 44 0.51 -15.53 1.83
N LEU A 45 1.26 -16.64 1.90
CA LEU A 45 2.25 -17.01 0.90
C LEU A 45 1.58 -17.41 -0.42
N TYR A 46 0.49 -18.17 -0.36
CA TYR A 46 -0.29 -18.51 -1.55
C TYR A 46 -0.90 -17.27 -2.20
N ILE A 47 -1.46 -16.36 -1.40
CA ILE A 47 -1.97 -15.06 -1.87
C ILE A 47 -0.85 -14.24 -2.51
N GLY A 48 0.29 -14.09 -1.82
CA GLY A 48 1.45 -13.34 -2.30
C GLY A 48 1.97 -13.87 -3.64
N ALA A 49 2.11 -15.19 -3.77
CA ALA A 49 2.53 -15.82 -5.02
C ALA A 49 1.52 -15.57 -6.16
N THR A 50 0.22 -15.63 -5.86
CA THR A 50 -0.83 -15.38 -6.85
C THR A 50 -0.84 -13.91 -7.31
N LEU A 51 -0.73 -12.98 -6.37
CA LEU A 51 -0.66 -11.55 -6.64
C LEU A 51 0.64 -11.16 -7.36
N GLU A 52 1.76 -11.81 -7.04
CA GLU A 52 3.02 -11.62 -7.75
C GLU A 52 2.84 -11.96 -9.22
N VAL A 53 2.27 -13.14 -9.53
CA VAL A 53 2.00 -13.55 -10.91
C VAL A 53 1.04 -12.60 -11.61
N MET A 54 0.00 -12.13 -10.92
CA MET A 54 -0.98 -11.18 -11.47
C MET A 54 -0.33 -9.85 -11.88
N TRP A 55 0.70 -9.41 -11.16
CA TRP A 55 1.35 -8.12 -11.39
C TRP A 55 2.71 -8.22 -12.08
N MET A 56 3.15 -9.43 -12.42
CA MET A 56 4.29 -9.63 -13.32
C MET A 56 3.98 -8.98 -14.68
N GLY A 57 4.79 -7.98 -15.05
CA GLY A 57 4.62 -7.20 -16.27
C GLY A 57 3.96 -5.83 -16.08
N ILE A 58 3.48 -5.52 -14.87
CA ILE A 58 2.92 -4.22 -14.53
C ILE A 58 4.04 -3.30 -14.00
N GLY A 59 4.40 -2.29 -14.80
CA GLY A 59 5.44 -1.30 -14.49
C GLY A 59 4.99 0.14 -14.74
N ASN A 60 5.59 1.08 -14.00
CA ASN A 60 5.45 2.50 -14.28
C ASN A 60 6.32 2.84 -15.49
N VAL A 61 5.76 3.43 -16.55
CA VAL A 61 6.48 3.80 -17.78
C VAL A 61 6.15 5.22 -18.18
N GLY A 62 7.13 6.12 -18.14
CA GLY A 62 6.94 7.54 -18.45
C GLY A 62 5.92 8.19 -17.51
N ALA A 63 4.89 8.82 -18.07
CA ALA A 63 3.79 9.43 -17.30
C ALA A 63 2.72 8.41 -16.86
N TYR A 64 2.76 7.17 -17.35
CA TYR A 64 1.83 6.14 -16.91
C TYR A 64 2.19 5.65 -15.52
N SER A 65 1.23 5.78 -14.60
CA SER A 65 1.31 5.19 -13.28
C SER A 65 0.47 3.91 -13.27
N ALA A 66 1.16 2.78 -13.08
CA ALA A 66 0.55 1.48 -12.87
C ALA A 66 -0.29 1.45 -11.58
N PRO A 67 -1.23 0.49 -11.44
CA PRO A 67 -1.98 0.31 -10.19
C PRO A 67 -1.08 0.17 -8.96
N ASP A 68 -1.56 0.64 -7.79
CA ASP A 68 -0.77 0.63 -6.56
C ASP A 68 -0.69 -0.76 -5.94
N ILE A 69 0.40 -1.44 -6.30
CA ILE A 69 0.74 -2.79 -5.90
C ILE A 69 0.85 -2.92 -4.36
N ILE A 70 1.43 -1.93 -3.69
CA ILE A 70 1.70 -2.02 -2.25
C ILE A 70 0.41 -2.10 -1.44
N SER A 71 -0.48 -1.12 -1.60
CA SER A 71 -1.73 -1.08 -0.84
C SER A 71 -2.66 -2.21 -1.27
N GLY A 72 -2.69 -2.54 -2.57
CA GLY A 72 -3.50 -3.64 -3.09
C GLY A 72 -3.14 -5.00 -2.49
N THR A 73 -1.83 -5.31 -2.37
CA THR A 73 -1.40 -6.58 -1.77
C THR A 73 -1.62 -6.57 -0.27
N ALA A 74 -1.31 -5.46 0.41
CA ALA A 74 -1.49 -5.38 1.86
C ALA A 74 -2.98 -5.56 2.26
N ILE A 75 -3.88 -4.83 1.59
CA ILE A 75 -5.32 -4.88 1.85
C ILE A 75 -5.92 -6.21 1.38
N GLY A 76 -5.59 -6.65 0.15
CA GLY A 76 -6.08 -7.90 -0.42
C GLY A 76 -5.66 -9.12 0.40
N THR A 77 -4.40 -9.18 0.83
CA THR A 77 -3.91 -10.26 1.69
C THR A 77 -4.59 -10.23 3.05
N ALA A 78 -4.69 -9.06 3.68
CA ALA A 78 -5.29 -8.95 5.00
C ALA A 78 -6.77 -9.37 5.03
N LEU A 79 -7.55 -8.88 4.07
CA LEU A 79 -8.97 -9.22 3.96
C LEU A 79 -9.19 -10.65 3.45
N GLY A 80 -8.29 -11.16 2.60
CA GLY A 80 -8.31 -12.56 2.14
C GLY A 80 -8.11 -13.56 3.28
N ILE A 81 -7.14 -13.32 4.17
CA ILE A 81 -6.92 -14.13 5.37
C ILE A 81 -8.15 -14.10 6.28
N SER A 82 -8.79 -12.94 6.43
CA SER A 82 -9.94 -12.78 7.33
C SER A 82 -11.24 -13.39 6.80
N SER A 83 -11.44 -13.50 5.48
CA SER A 83 -12.79 -13.54 4.92
C SER A 83 -13.08 -14.55 3.81
N GLY A 84 -12.08 -15.25 3.25
CA GLY A 84 -12.39 -16.20 2.17
C GLY A 84 -11.23 -16.75 1.35
N GLY A 85 -9.99 -16.61 1.82
CA GLY A 85 -8.81 -17.18 1.17
C GLY A 85 -8.41 -16.47 -0.12
N THR A 86 -7.71 -17.19 -0.99
CA THR A 86 -6.97 -16.61 -2.13
C THR A 86 -7.86 -15.92 -3.17
N ALA A 87 -9.04 -16.48 -3.45
CA ALA A 87 -9.95 -15.91 -4.45
C ALA A 87 -10.47 -14.52 -4.02
N THR A 88 -10.88 -14.39 -2.76
CA THR A 88 -11.32 -13.11 -2.19
C THR A 88 -10.18 -12.10 -2.15
N ALA A 89 -8.96 -12.54 -1.83
CA ALA A 89 -7.79 -11.66 -1.83
C ALA A 89 -7.54 -11.03 -3.20
N VAL A 90 -7.57 -11.83 -4.27
CA VAL A 90 -7.37 -11.37 -5.64
C VAL A 90 -8.50 -10.43 -6.08
N ALA A 91 -9.75 -10.79 -5.77
CA ALA A 91 -10.92 -9.98 -6.12
C ALA A 91 -10.89 -8.58 -5.46
N LEU A 92 -10.39 -8.49 -4.22
CA LEU A 92 -10.27 -7.23 -3.50
C LEU A 92 -9.00 -6.44 -3.85
N ALA A 93 -7.91 -7.12 -4.23
CA ALA A 93 -6.63 -6.49 -4.52
C ALA A 93 -6.72 -5.52 -5.71
N VAL A 94 -7.40 -5.90 -6.80
CA VAL A 94 -7.50 -5.06 -8.01
C VAL A 94 -8.22 -3.72 -7.75
N PRO A 95 -9.47 -3.68 -7.24
CA PRO A 95 -10.16 -2.42 -7.01
C PRO A 95 -9.48 -1.54 -5.96
N THR A 96 -8.92 -2.14 -4.90
CA THR A 96 -8.19 -1.39 -3.87
C THR A 96 -6.90 -0.79 -4.41
N SER A 97 -6.18 -1.48 -5.29
CA SER A 97 -4.98 -0.96 -5.97
C SER A 97 -5.32 0.26 -6.84
N LEU A 98 -6.46 0.24 -7.53
CA LEU A 98 -6.90 1.35 -8.39
C LEU A 98 -7.28 2.58 -7.56
N LEU A 99 -8.01 2.40 -6.46
CA LEU A 99 -8.36 3.48 -5.55
C LEU A 99 -7.11 4.09 -4.90
N ALA A 100 -6.22 3.26 -4.37
CA ALA A 100 -4.96 3.70 -3.80
C ALA A 100 -4.08 4.41 -4.83
N GLN A 101 -4.08 3.95 -6.09
CA GLN A 101 -3.37 4.61 -7.18
C GLN A 101 -3.88 6.03 -7.43
N GLN A 102 -5.19 6.27 -7.35
CA GLN A 102 -5.74 7.61 -7.53
C GLN A 102 -5.28 8.56 -6.42
N LEU A 103 -5.23 8.09 -5.17
CA LEU A 103 -4.69 8.86 -4.05
C LEU A 103 -3.19 9.15 -4.25
N LEU A 104 -2.44 8.18 -4.79
CA LEU A 104 -1.03 8.36 -5.08
C LEU A 104 -0.79 9.45 -6.14
N ILE A 105 -1.63 9.52 -7.18
CA ILE A 105 -1.54 10.58 -8.21
C ILE A 105 -1.77 11.94 -7.58
N LEU A 106 -2.82 12.08 -6.75
CA LEU A 106 -3.11 13.33 -6.04
C LEU A 106 -1.94 13.77 -5.16
N TYR A 107 -1.36 12.83 -4.41
CA TYR A 107 -0.16 13.07 -3.61
C TYR A 107 1.02 13.56 -4.47
N ARG A 108 1.30 12.91 -5.60
CA ARG A 108 2.38 13.33 -6.52
C ARG A 108 2.13 14.72 -7.13
N SER A 109 0.87 15.08 -7.36
CA SER A 109 0.53 16.45 -7.76
C SER A 109 0.82 17.45 -6.64
N THR A 110 0.43 17.14 -5.39
CA THR A 110 0.65 18.04 -4.24
C THR A 110 2.13 18.20 -3.91
N ILE A 111 2.94 17.15 -4.04
CA ILE A 111 4.37 17.23 -3.70
C ILE A 111 5.16 18.15 -4.62
N THR A 112 4.65 18.41 -5.83
CA THR A 112 5.30 19.31 -6.79
C THR A 112 5.37 20.73 -6.24
N TYR A 113 4.48 21.12 -5.32
CA TYR A 113 4.54 22.41 -4.63
C TYR A 113 5.76 22.55 -3.69
N LEU A 114 6.44 21.46 -3.34
CA LEU A 114 7.69 21.50 -2.56
C LEU A 114 8.92 21.83 -3.42
N ASN A 115 8.84 21.69 -4.75
CA ASN A 115 9.99 21.90 -5.64
C ASN A 115 10.58 23.32 -5.55
N PRO A 116 9.78 24.41 -5.57
CA PRO A 116 10.33 25.77 -5.43
C PRO A 116 11.02 26.01 -4.08
N ILE A 117 10.61 25.30 -3.03
CA ILE A 117 11.23 25.37 -1.71
C ILE A 117 12.57 24.63 -1.73
N ALA A 118 12.63 23.47 -2.40
CA ALA A 118 13.87 22.73 -2.60
C ALA A 118 14.89 23.52 -3.41
N ASP A 119 14.46 24.21 -4.47
CA ASP A 119 15.34 25.06 -5.29
C ASP A 119 15.96 26.19 -4.47
N ARG A 120 15.16 26.90 -3.66
CA ARG A 120 15.66 27.95 -2.74
C ARG A 120 16.65 27.42 -1.72
N ILE A 121 16.45 26.20 -1.21
CA ILE A 121 17.37 25.58 -0.26
C ILE A 121 18.67 25.17 -0.97
N ALA A 122 18.59 24.68 -2.20
CA ALA A 122 19.77 24.32 -2.99
C ALA A 122 20.67 25.53 -3.27
N GLU A 123 20.09 26.72 -3.52
CA GLU A 123 20.83 27.97 -3.72
C GLU A 123 21.67 28.37 -2.50
N THR A 124 21.31 27.94 -1.29
CA THR A 124 22.08 28.25 -0.07
C THR A 124 23.36 27.44 0.10
N GLY A 125 23.57 26.40 -0.72
CA GLY A 125 24.75 25.52 -0.66
C GLY A 125 24.85 24.64 0.59
N ASP A 126 23.83 24.64 1.45
CA ASP A 126 23.78 23.85 2.69
C ASP A 126 23.24 22.44 2.41
N PHE A 127 24.15 21.49 2.20
CA PHE A 127 23.82 20.08 1.94
C PHE A 127 22.94 19.47 3.03
N SER A 128 23.07 19.88 4.30
CA SER A 128 22.25 19.33 5.39
C SER A 128 20.77 19.70 5.23
N LYS A 129 20.47 20.90 4.75
CA LYS A 129 19.08 21.32 4.49
C LYS A 129 18.50 20.64 3.26
N VAL A 130 19.31 20.40 2.22
CA VAL A 130 18.92 19.64 1.03
C VAL A 130 18.56 18.19 1.38
N PHE A 131 19.30 17.54 2.29
CA PHE A 131 18.90 16.22 2.78
C PHE A 131 17.62 16.28 3.61
N ARG A 132 17.46 17.29 4.47
CA ARG A 132 16.30 17.39 5.36
C ARG A 132 14.98 17.60 4.64
N ILE A 133 14.97 18.35 3.53
CA ILE A 133 13.72 18.57 2.78
C ILE A 133 13.16 17.28 2.17
N ASN A 134 14.01 16.27 1.93
CA ASN A 134 13.58 14.97 1.41
C ASN A 134 12.85 14.09 2.46
N TYR A 135 12.93 14.39 3.76
CA TYR A 135 12.13 13.66 4.76
C TYR A 135 10.65 14.02 4.76
N VAL A 136 10.31 15.25 4.36
CA VAL A 136 8.91 15.70 4.25
C VAL A 136 8.11 14.86 3.23
N PRO A 137 8.55 14.71 1.97
CA PRO A 137 7.83 13.88 1.01
C PRO A 137 7.78 12.41 1.43
N MET A 138 8.86 11.89 2.04
CA MET A 138 8.93 10.53 2.56
C MET A 138 7.86 10.25 3.63
N LEU A 139 7.65 11.18 4.56
CA LEU A 139 6.63 11.07 5.61
C LEU A 139 5.21 11.18 5.02
N ILE A 140 4.99 12.06 4.04
CA ILE A 140 3.68 12.18 3.39
C ILE A 140 3.36 10.91 2.59
N ALA A 141 4.31 10.33 1.86
CA ALA A 141 4.12 9.06 1.17
C ALA A 141 3.75 7.92 2.11
N PHE A 142 4.40 7.86 3.28
CA PHE A 142 4.06 6.91 4.33
C PHE A 142 2.58 7.03 4.71
N LEU A 143 2.11 8.25 5.01
CA LEU A 143 0.73 8.49 5.44
C LEU A 143 -0.29 8.22 4.33
N VAL A 144 0.03 8.60 3.08
CA VAL A 144 -0.87 8.42 1.93
C VAL A 144 -1.18 6.96 1.64
N ARG A 145 -0.28 6.02 1.95
CA ARG A 145 -0.56 4.58 1.84
C ARG A 145 -1.01 3.96 3.16
N ALA A 146 -0.40 4.33 4.28
CA ALA A 146 -0.75 3.78 5.59
C ALA A 146 -2.19 4.09 6.01
N VAL A 147 -2.66 5.33 5.83
CA VAL A 147 -4.01 5.73 6.26
C VAL A 147 -5.09 4.99 5.48
N PRO A 148 -5.09 4.93 4.14
CA PRO A 148 -6.07 4.13 3.40
C PRO A 148 -6.00 2.64 3.70
N THR A 149 -4.79 2.06 3.86
CA THR A 149 -4.65 0.65 4.27
C THR A 149 -5.27 0.39 5.63
N PHE A 150 -5.04 1.28 6.61
CA PHE A 150 -5.66 1.17 7.93
C PHE A 150 -7.20 1.22 7.84
N LEU A 151 -7.74 2.21 7.13
CA LEU A 151 -9.18 2.38 6.96
C LEU A 151 -9.80 1.18 6.25
N ALA A 152 -9.17 0.70 5.17
CA ALA A 152 -9.66 -0.43 4.40
C ALA A 152 -9.70 -1.73 5.21
N ILE A 153 -8.70 -1.99 6.06
CA ILE A 153 -8.68 -3.20 6.91
C ILE A 153 -9.63 -3.07 8.10
N TYR A 154 -9.68 -1.88 8.72
CA TYR A 154 -10.53 -1.62 9.88
C TYR A 154 -12.02 -1.68 9.53
N PHE A 155 -12.42 -0.98 8.46
CA PHE A 155 -13.80 -1.01 7.98
C PHE A 155 -14.12 -2.25 7.15
N GLY A 156 -13.13 -2.81 6.45
CA GLY A 156 -13.31 -4.02 5.64
C GLY A 156 -13.71 -5.23 6.48
N ALA A 157 -13.14 -5.40 7.68
CA ALA A 157 -13.58 -6.46 8.59
C ALA A 157 -15.09 -6.32 8.93
N GLY A 158 -15.53 -5.14 9.35
CA GLY A 158 -16.93 -4.92 9.72
C GLY A 158 -17.91 -4.95 8.54
N ALA A 159 -17.54 -4.41 7.37
CA ALA A 159 -18.39 -4.37 6.18
C ALA A 159 -18.55 -5.76 5.53
N ILE A 160 -17.54 -6.62 5.64
CA ILE A 160 -17.61 -8.00 5.17
C ILE A 160 -18.52 -8.83 6.07
N ASP A 161 -18.44 -8.67 7.39
CA ASP A 161 -19.33 -9.35 8.34
C ASP A 161 -20.80 -8.99 8.07
N THR A 162 -21.10 -7.71 7.79
CA THR A 162 -22.47 -7.28 7.45
C THR A 162 -22.95 -7.83 6.11
N ALA A 163 -22.05 -7.94 5.13
CA ALA A 163 -22.38 -8.50 3.81
C ALA A 163 -22.63 -10.02 3.91
N VAL A 164 -21.82 -10.74 4.67
CA VAL A 164 -21.98 -12.19 4.89
C VAL A 164 -23.29 -12.49 5.63
N GLU A 165 -23.63 -11.72 6.67
CA GLU A 165 -24.93 -11.85 7.36
C GLU A 165 -26.12 -11.58 6.43
N ALA A 166 -26.01 -10.58 5.54
CA ALA A 166 -27.04 -10.25 4.57
C ALA A 166 -27.23 -11.33 3.48
N PHE A 167 -26.19 -12.11 3.16
CA PHE A 167 -26.29 -13.25 2.23
C PHE A 167 -26.80 -14.53 2.90
N GLN A 168 -26.56 -14.72 4.20
CA GLN A 168 -27.06 -15.90 4.95
C GLN A 168 -28.54 -15.81 5.34
N THR A 169 -29.18 -14.64 5.22
CA THR A 169 -30.61 -14.44 5.50
C THR A 169 -31.53 -14.74 4.30
N ARG A 170 -31.01 -15.31 3.20
CA ARG A 170 -31.80 -15.81 2.06
C ARG A 170 -31.62 -17.30 1.82
#